data_AF-G2FKQ5-F1
#
_entry.id   AF-G2FKQ5-F1
#
_cell.length_a   1.000
_cell.length_b   1.000
_cell.length_c   1.000
_cell.angle_alpha   90.00
_cell.angle_beta   90.00
_cell.angle_gamma   90.00
#
_symmetry.space_group_name_H-M   'P 1'
#
loop_
_entity.id
_entity.type
_entity.pdbx_description
1 polymer ?
#
loop_
_entity_poly.entity_id
_entity_poly.type
_entity_poly.pdbx_seq_one_letter_code
_entity_poly.pdbx_strand_id
1 'polypeptide(L)'
;MNFKKPRFWLGTTAVVIFVAIGVVLLTNGQYKAVNKEGIRGSNVGPIVIDELRTVIPYTLEVTKTISDYAHGQHIVWVEGRFKSSDKELSLTFIDDKGKQLENGVRKADEIKPIDNEWLSFRHKLIETTGKITDTQNVTVVFHLKQDGKNVKGLLTVPAKQFSEISKEPTNEQNDTKSNGSRDNKNWEVVSRADRVQGTITELDMTDDILYSVTLTGIRRIILPNNPIDYDFAGQTFHIVFNEELSKAGNLKDKLKKGVEIVVTFAQYAIPPNGKNPGKSIIGAYLSEIYYFENGKYYDIQGKEVDLLPSSDPEFLTKPQMELPVDLEIERYEQNQVNEGHEPWKLDPVQVTQDYIYNRVSSEDRKVISFKVIQKTEKVAIIAVTGENSSIKNVYLKRLVKQDDTGIWSIVGFDPKNTASEDR
;
A
#
# COMPACT_ATOMS: atom_id res chain seq x y z
N MET A 1 74.05 -38.03 -33.98
CA MET A 1 74.58 -36.65 -33.88
C MET A 1 73.41 -35.68 -33.77
N ASN A 2 73.42 -34.87 -32.72
CA ASN A 2 72.44 -33.85 -32.35
C ASN A 2 72.41 -32.68 -33.35
N PHE A 3 71.24 -32.05 -33.56
CA PHE A 3 71.08 -30.59 -33.36
C PHE A 3 69.60 -30.16 -33.20
N LYS A 4 69.34 -29.66 -31.98
CA LYS A 4 68.37 -28.69 -31.41
C LYS A 4 67.08 -28.26 -32.15
N LYS A 5 66.00 -28.27 -31.35
CA LYS A 5 64.65 -27.67 -31.53
C LYS A 5 64.65 -26.13 -31.57
N PRO A 6 63.62 -25.50 -32.17
CA PRO A 6 63.10 -24.21 -31.73
C PRO A 6 61.92 -24.37 -30.75
N ARG A 7 61.83 -23.42 -29.80
CA ARG A 7 60.79 -23.28 -28.78
C ARG A 7 59.79 -22.17 -29.15
N PHE A 8 58.64 -22.19 -28.47
CA PHE A 8 57.64 -21.13 -28.25
C PHE A 8 56.75 -20.79 -29.46
N TRP A 9 55.44 -20.52 -29.32
CA TRP A 9 54.72 -19.88 -28.22
C TRP A 9 53.24 -20.34 -28.21
N LEU A 10 52.72 -20.80 -27.07
CA LEU A 10 51.29 -21.00 -26.84
C LEU A 10 50.68 -19.62 -26.54
N GLY A 11 49.89 -19.10 -27.47
CA GLY A 11 49.10 -17.90 -27.26
C GLY A 11 47.97 -18.18 -26.28
N THR A 12 48.16 -17.79 -25.02
CA THR A 12 47.08 -17.66 -24.03
C THR A 12 46.12 -16.57 -24.49
N THR A 13 44.92 -16.95 -24.91
CA THR A 13 43.80 -16.03 -25.11
C THR A 13 43.37 -15.53 -23.72
N ALA A 14 43.85 -14.35 -23.34
CA ALA A 14 43.35 -13.65 -22.18
C ALA A 14 41.92 -13.17 -22.48
N VAL A 15 40.93 -13.82 -21.88
CA VAL A 15 39.59 -13.26 -21.76
C VAL A 15 39.70 -12.09 -20.79
N VAL A 16 39.83 -10.89 -21.32
CA VAL A 16 39.75 -9.64 -20.54
C VAL A 16 38.29 -9.45 -20.16
N ILE A 17 37.92 -9.93 -18.98
CA ILE A 17 36.67 -9.53 -18.33
C ILE A 17 36.90 -8.10 -17.84
N PHE A 18 36.36 -7.13 -18.57
CA PHE A 18 36.17 -5.78 -18.05
C PHE A 18 35.11 -5.83 -16.94
N VAL A 19 35.55 -6.10 -15.71
CA VAL A 19 34.79 -5.66 -14.55
C VAL A 19 34.96 -4.15 -14.51
N ALA A 20 33.99 -3.43 -15.07
CA ALA A 20 33.84 -2.01 -14.85
C ALA A 20 33.47 -1.80 -13.37
N ILE A 21 34.48 -1.86 -12.50
CA ILE A 21 34.43 -1.21 -11.20
C ILE A 21 34.45 0.27 -11.53
N GLY A 22 33.27 0.83 -11.77
CA GLY A 22 33.07 2.27 -11.72
C GLY A 22 33.44 2.69 -10.32
N VAL A 23 34.69 3.10 -10.13
CA VAL A 23 35.08 4.00 -9.05
C VAL A 23 34.36 5.29 -9.38
N VAL A 24 33.08 5.36 -8.99
CA VAL A 24 32.39 6.62 -8.79
C VAL A 24 33.23 7.32 -7.74
N LEU A 25 33.98 8.32 -8.19
CA LEU A 25 34.59 9.32 -7.33
C LEU A 25 33.50 9.75 -6.34
N LEU A 26 33.64 9.30 -5.09
CA LEU A 26 32.94 9.88 -3.96
C LEU A 26 33.36 11.34 -3.91
N THR A 27 32.65 12.20 -4.64
CA THR A 27 32.62 13.61 -4.31
C THR A 27 31.95 13.65 -2.95
N ASN A 28 32.77 13.61 -1.90
CA ASN A 28 32.45 14.16 -0.60
C ASN A 28 32.15 15.64 -0.85
N GLY A 29 30.96 15.94 -1.38
CA GLY A 29 30.33 17.23 -1.20
C GLY A 29 30.26 17.40 0.30
N GLN A 30 31.15 18.22 0.84
CA GLN A 30 31.15 18.55 2.25
C GLN A 30 29.76 19.11 2.54
N TYR A 31 28.96 18.30 3.23
CA TYR A 31 27.75 18.76 3.84
C TYR A 31 28.18 19.89 4.77
N LYS A 32 27.85 21.15 4.42
CA LYS A 32 27.80 22.21 5.41
C LYS A 32 26.68 21.81 6.35
N ALA A 33 27.04 21.10 7.42
CA ALA A 33 26.20 20.99 8.58
C ALA A 33 25.82 22.42 8.95
N VAL A 34 24.56 22.79 8.73
CA VAL A 34 23.98 23.96 9.38
C VAL A 34 24.25 23.76 10.86
N ASN A 35 24.99 24.69 11.46
CA ASN A 35 25.54 24.62 12.81
C ASN A 35 24.55 23.98 13.80
N LYS A 36 24.89 22.79 14.29
CA LYS A 36 24.30 22.19 15.49
C LYS A 36 24.98 22.78 16.72
N GLU A 37 24.72 24.06 16.99
CA GLU A 37 24.83 24.58 18.35
C GLU A 37 23.44 25.04 18.76
N GLY A 38 22.79 24.26 19.64
CA GLY A 38 21.62 24.75 20.39
C GLY A 38 20.26 24.08 20.19
N ILE A 39 20.13 22.88 19.64
CA ILE A 39 18.83 22.17 19.66
C ILE A 39 18.96 20.78 20.28
N ARG A 40 19.07 20.77 21.62
CA ARG A 40 18.66 19.63 22.44
C ARG A 40 17.20 19.88 22.83
N GLY A 41 16.28 19.11 22.24
CA GLY A 41 14.86 19.11 22.60
C GLY A 41 13.96 19.89 21.64
N SER A 42 13.64 19.32 20.48
CA SER A 42 12.38 19.59 19.79
C SER A 42 12.09 18.47 18.78
N ASN A 43 10.80 18.20 18.56
CA ASN A 43 10.27 17.35 17.50
C ASN A 43 10.74 17.87 16.14
N VAL A 44 11.94 17.47 15.70
CA VAL A 44 12.39 17.78 14.35
C VAL A 44 11.60 16.88 13.41
N GLY A 45 10.92 17.48 12.44
CA GLY A 45 10.19 16.77 11.39
C GLY A 45 11.09 15.83 10.57
N PRO A 46 10.58 15.23 9.49
CA PRO A 46 11.40 14.40 8.62
C PRO A 46 12.60 15.20 8.06
N ILE A 47 13.72 14.53 7.81
CA ILE A 47 14.87 15.09 7.11
C ILE A 47 14.53 15.14 5.62
N VAL A 48 14.36 16.33 5.07
CA VAL A 48 14.06 16.54 3.65
C VAL A 48 15.29 17.06 2.94
N ILE A 49 15.70 16.38 1.86
CA ILE A 49 16.70 16.85 0.91
C ILE A 49 16.00 16.99 -0.43
N ASP A 50 15.79 18.23 -0.85
CA ASP A 50 15.14 18.61 -2.11
C ASP A 50 16.20 19.21 -3.05
N GLU A 51 17.06 18.34 -3.57
CA GLU A 51 18.16 18.72 -4.44
C GLU A 51 18.43 17.61 -5.49
N LEU A 52 18.77 18.04 -6.71
CA LEU A 52 19.10 17.15 -7.82
C LEU A 52 20.45 16.47 -7.57
N ARG A 53 20.45 15.13 -7.51
CA ARG A 53 21.63 14.28 -7.32
C ARG A 53 21.69 13.24 -8.42
N THR A 54 22.77 13.26 -9.20
CA THR A 54 23.04 12.24 -10.21
C THR A 54 23.50 10.96 -9.52
N VAL A 55 22.74 9.88 -9.67
CA VAL A 55 23.06 8.57 -9.07
C VAL A 55 23.77 7.67 -10.09
N ILE A 56 23.26 7.64 -11.33
CA ILE A 56 23.93 7.00 -12.47
C ILE A 56 24.04 8.06 -13.57
N PRO A 57 25.26 8.43 -14.01
CA PRO A 57 25.46 9.48 -14.99
C PRO A 57 24.55 9.32 -16.22
N TYR A 58 23.88 10.41 -16.61
CA TYR A 58 22.99 10.52 -17.77
C TYR A 58 21.74 9.63 -17.75
N THR A 59 21.55 8.85 -16.69
CA THR A 59 20.62 7.71 -16.69
C THR A 59 19.64 7.75 -15.53
N LEU A 60 20.10 8.09 -14.32
CA LEU A 60 19.29 8.11 -13.11
C LEU A 60 19.65 9.30 -12.24
N GLU A 61 18.64 10.10 -11.92
CA GLU A 61 18.74 11.29 -11.08
C GLU A 61 17.69 11.22 -9.97
N VAL A 62 18.08 11.59 -8.76
CA VAL A 62 17.19 11.71 -7.61
C VAL A 62 16.99 13.19 -7.34
N THR A 63 15.75 13.63 -7.31
CA THR A 63 15.38 15.04 -7.08
C THR A 63 15.06 15.30 -5.62
N LYS A 64 14.58 14.28 -4.90
CA LYS A 64 14.17 14.43 -3.51
C LYS A 64 14.34 13.16 -2.71
N THR A 65 14.78 13.31 -1.47
CA THR A 65 14.70 12.25 -0.46
C THR A 65 14.12 12.79 0.82
N ILE A 66 13.23 12.02 1.43
CA ILE A 66 12.66 12.31 2.74
C ILE A 66 13.02 11.13 3.63
N SER A 67 13.83 11.34 4.66
CA SER A 67 14.05 10.34 5.71
C SER A 67 13.25 10.70 6.95
N ASP A 68 12.51 9.73 7.45
CA ASP A 68 11.83 9.84 8.73
C ASP A 68 12.12 8.62 9.59
N TYR A 69 11.85 8.77 10.88
CA TYR A 69 11.88 7.70 11.86
C TYR A 69 10.55 7.70 12.57
N ALA A 70 9.71 6.75 12.19
CA ALA A 70 8.37 6.64 12.72
C ALA A 70 8.16 5.20 13.17
N HIS A 71 7.55 5.04 14.34
CA HIS A 71 7.09 3.75 14.84
C HIS A 71 8.20 2.67 14.94
N GLY A 72 9.42 3.11 15.29
CA GLY A 72 10.56 2.22 15.47
C GLY A 72 11.26 1.81 14.17
N GLN A 73 11.01 2.53 13.07
CA GLN A 73 11.55 2.20 11.76
C GLN A 73 12.04 3.41 11.02
N HIS A 74 13.12 3.22 10.27
CA HIS A 74 13.51 4.17 9.23
C HIS A 74 12.60 4.03 8.01
N ILE A 75 12.09 5.18 7.57
CA ILE A 75 11.30 5.30 6.35
C ILE A 75 12.03 6.28 5.43
N VAL A 76 12.26 5.88 4.19
CA VAL A 76 12.87 6.75 3.18
C VAL A 76 11.97 6.80 1.95
N TRP A 77 11.47 7.99 1.65
CA TRP A 77 10.86 8.29 0.35
C TRP A 77 11.93 8.83 -0.59
N VAL A 78 11.93 8.34 -1.82
CA VAL A 78 12.84 8.75 -2.89
C VAL A 78 12.02 9.14 -4.11
N GLU A 79 12.26 10.33 -4.63
CA GLU A 79 11.68 10.82 -5.88
C GLU A 79 12.81 11.15 -6.85
N GLY A 80 12.59 10.85 -8.12
CA GLY A 80 13.60 11.08 -9.15
C GLY A 80 13.09 10.78 -10.54
N ARG A 81 14.03 10.66 -11.48
CA ARG A 81 13.77 10.29 -12.87
C ARG A 81 14.86 9.38 -13.41
N PHE A 82 14.49 8.52 -14.35
CA PHE A 82 15.42 7.67 -15.08
C PHE A 82 15.06 7.59 -16.57
N LYS A 83 16.01 7.20 -17.41
CA LYS A 83 15.81 7.10 -18.86
C LYS A 83 14.81 6.00 -19.22
N SER A 84 13.87 6.31 -20.12
CA SER A 84 12.82 5.40 -20.58
C SER A 84 13.34 4.16 -21.31
N SER A 85 14.57 4.24 -21.87
CA SER A 85 15.29 3.09 -22.44
C SER A 85 15.60 2.01 -21.40
N ASP A 86 15.74 2.40 -20.14
CA ASP A 86 16.15 1.53 -19.04
C ASP A 86 14.91 1.02 -18.31
N LYS A 87 14.18 0.14 -19.00
CA LYS A 87 12.79 -0.28 -18.73
C LYS A 87 12.47 -0.76 -17.31
N GLU A 88 13.47 -1.06 -16.49
CA GLU A 88 13.26 -1.61 -15.14
C GLU A 88 14.19 -0.92 -14.13
N LEU A 89 13.57 -0.20 -13.19
CA LEU A 89 14.20 0.35 -12.01
C LEU A 89 13.68 -0.38 -10.77
N SER A 90 14.60 -0.89 -9.96
CA SER A 90 14.30 -1.44 -8.64
C SER A 90 15.21 -0.83 -7.58
N LEU A 91 14.77 -0.79 -6.32
CA LEU A 91 15.47 -0.21 -5.20
C LEU A 91 15.55 -1.21 -4.04
N THR A 92 16.57 -1.06 -3.20
CA THR A 92 16.64 -1.68 -1.88
C THR A 92 17.32 -0.73 -0.90
N PHE A 93 17.32 -1.11 0.37
CA PHE A 93 17.66 -0.25 1.49
C PHE A 93 18.67 -0.95 2.39
N ILE A 94 19.83 -0.34 2.64
CA ILE A 94 20.89 -0.90 3.50
C ILE A 94 21.36 0.14 4.53
N ASP A 95 21.83 -0.33 5.70
CA ASP A 95 22.45 0.52 6.71
C ASP A 95 23.90 0.88 6.35
N ASP A 96 24.52 1.73 7.17
CA ASP A 96 25.93 2.13 7.09
C ASP A 96 26.94 0.98 7.22
N LYS A 97 26.48 -0.21 7.66
CA LYS A 97 27.29 -1.44 7.75
C LYS A 97 27.04 -2.38 6.56
N GLY A 98 26.23 -1.95 5.59
CA GLY A 98 25.87 -2.73 4.42
C GLY A 98 24.86 -3.85 4.69
N LYS A 99 24.25 -3.89 5.87
CA LYS A 99 23.19 -4.84 6.19
C LYS A 99 21.89 -4.36 5.56
N GLN A 100 21.20 -5.29 4.91
CA GLN A 100 19.92 -5.02 4.30
C GLN A 100 18.84 -4.72 5.35
N LEU A 101 18.16 -3.59 5.16
CA LEU A 101 17.12 -3.06 6.04
C LEU A 101 15.71 -3.45 5.58
N GLU A 102 15.51 -3.73 4.30
CA GLU A 102 14.22 -4.13 3.72
C GLU A 102 14.28 -5.55 3.12
N ASN A 103 13.18 -6.29 3.14
CA ASN A 103 13.11 -7.62 2.52
C ASN A 103 13.20 -7.55 0.99
N GLY A 104 14.38 -7.79 0.44
CA GLY A 104 14.60 -7.94 -1.00
C GLY A 104 14.80 -6.63 -1.75
N VAL A 105 14.74 -6.74 -3.09
CA VAL A 105 14.86 -5.63 -4.05
C VAL A 105 13.48 -5.44 -4.69
N ARG A 106 12.95 -4.22 -4.67
CA ARG A 106 11.58 -3.90 -5.11
C ARG A 106 11.58 -3.01 -6.34
N LYS A 107 10.66 -3.21 -7.28
CA LYS A 107 10.48 -2.28 -8.41
C LYS A 107 10.09 -0.89 -7.89
N ALA A 108 10.53 0.17 -8.56
CA ALA A 108 10.17 1.54 -8.23
C ALA A 108 8.64 1.73 -8.34
N ASP A 109 8.05 2.49 -7.41
CA ASP A 109 6.62 2.78 -7.42
C ASP A 109 6.33 4.07 -8.23
N GLU A 110 5.05 4.30 -8.53
CA GLU A 110 4.51 5.53 -9.14
C GLU A 110 5.28 6.01 -10.40
N ILE A 111 5.66 5.08 -11.29
CA ILE A 111 6.38 5.42 -12.52
C ILE A 111 5.44 6.15 -13.49
N LYS A 112 5.83 7.36 -13.93
CA LYS A 112 5.06 8.17 -14.89
C LYS A 112 5.97 8.75 -15.97
N PRO A 113 5.54 8.82 -17.24
CA PRO A 113 6.31 9.50 -18.27
C PRO A 113 6.37 11.01 -17.99
N ILE A 114 7.57 11.58 -18.09
CA ILE A 114 7.77 13.04 -18.13
C ILE A 114 7.74 13.50 -19.58
N ASP A 115 8.52 12.83 -20.43
CA ASP A 115 8.62 13.03 -21.86
C ASP A 115 9.00 11.69 -22.54
N ASN A 116 9.40 11.74 -23.82
CA ASN A 116 9.77 10.53 -24.57
C ASN A 116 11.04 9.85 -24.05
N GLU A 117 11.91 10.57 -23.33
CA GLU A 117 13.20 10.09 -22.87
C GLU A 117 13.23 9.77 -21.38
N TRP A 118 12.36 10.37 -20.56
CA TRP A 118 12.44 10.28 -19.11
C TRP A 118 11.13 9.79 -18.46
N LEU A 119 11.30 8.93 -17.46
CA LEU A 119 10.25 8.48 -16.56
C LEU A 119 10.54 9.06 -15.16
N SER A 120 9.55 9.68 -14.51
CA SER A 120 9.60 10.00 -13.09
C SER A 120 9.23 8.77 -12.26
N PHE A 121 9.74 8.68 -11.04
CA PHE A 121 9.32 7.68 -10.05
C PHE A 121 9.22 8.30 -8.66
N ARG A 122 8.43 7.65 -7.80
CA ARG A 122 8.37 7.91 -6.36
C ARG A 122 8.29 6.59 -5.63
N HIS A 123 9.26 6.29 -4.79
CA HIS A 123 9.35 4.99 -4.11
C HIS A 123 9.48 5.17 -2.60
N LYS A 124 8.82 4.28 -1.84
CA LYS A 124 8.91 4.23 -0.38
C LYS A 124 9.64 2.98 0.09
N LEU A 125 10.79 3.20 0.73
CA LEU A 125 11.60 2.18 1.40
C LEU A 125 11.26 2.19 2.89
N ILE A 126 11.05 1.01 3.45
CA ILE A 126 10.70 0.83 4.86
C ILE A 126 11.65 -0.20 5.45
N GLU A 127 12.26 0.12 6.60
CA GLU A 127 13.00 -0.87 7.35
C GLU A 127 12.06 -2.00 7.82
N THR A 128 12.32 -3.24 7.44
CA THR A 128 11.54 -4.41 7.86
C THR A 128 12.30 -5.32 8.82
N THR A 129 13.46 -4.89 9.35
CA THR A 129 14.31 -5.74 10.20
C THR A 129 13.70 -6.05 11.57
N GLY A 130 12.73 -5.24 12.01
CA GLY A 130 12.14 -5.33 13.35
C GLY A 130 13.16 -5.10 14.47
N LYS A 131 14.31 -4.47 14.19
CA LYS A 131 15.29 -4.05 15.19
C LYS A 131 15.46 -2.55 15.06
N ILE A 132 15.50 -1.83 16.18
CA ILE A 132 15.89 -0.42 16.17
C ILE A 132 17.32 -0.36 15.62
N THR A 133 17.49 0.23 14.45
CA THR A 133 18.80 0.50 13.88
C THR A 133 19.21 1.93 14.20
N ASP A 134 20.16 2.07 15.11
CA ASP A 134 20.87 3.33 15.34
C ASP A 134 21.88 3.49 14.21
N THR A 135 21.43 4.07 13.10
CA THR A 135 22.27 4.40 11.95
C THR A 135 22.06 5.86 11.58
N GLN A 136 23.17 6.58 11.36
CA GLN A 136 23.13 8.01 11.02
C GLN A 136 22.85 8.24 9.54
N ASN A 137 23.13 7.24 8.72
CA ASN A 137 22.93 7.29 7.28
C ASN A 137 22.46 5.94 6.78
N VAL A 138 21.64 5.98 5.76
CA VAL A 138 21.17 4.79 5.04
C VAL A 138 21.52 4.94 3.58
N THR A 139 21.81 3.82 2.92
CA THR A 139 22.11 3.82 1.49
C THR A 139 20.95 3.21 0.73
N VAL A 140 20.39 4.01 -0.17
CA VAL A 140 19.46 3.53 -1.18
C VAL A 140 20.28 2.94 -2.32
N VAL A 141 20.02 1.67 -2.63
CA VAL A 141 20.69 0.95 -3.72
C VAL A 141 19.70 0.86 -4.88
N PHE A 142 20.07 1.44 -6.01
CA PHE A 142 19.29 1.40 -7.24
C PHE A 142 19.83 0.30 -8.14
N HIS A 143 18.93 -0.53 -8.65
CA HIS A 143 19.17 -1.61 -9.59
C HIS A 143 18.46 -1.24 -10.88
N LEU A 144 19.22 -0.81 -11.88
CA LEU A 144 18.71 -0.40 -13.18
C LEU A 144 19.10 -1.43 -14.23
N LYS A 145 18.19 -1.78 -15.13
CA LYS A 145 18.48 -2.69 -16.25
C LYS A 145 18.66 -1.90 -17.55
N GLN A 146 19.92 -1.71 -17.93
CA GLN A 146 20.34 -0.95 -19.10
C GLN A 146 20.92 -1.90 -20.15
N ASP A 147 20.32 -1.93 -21.35
CA ASP A 147 20.73 -2.81 -22.46
C ASP A 147 20.88 -4.30 -22.05
N GLY A 148 19.99 -4.77 -21.18
CA GLY A 148 20.02 -6.14 -20.65
C GLY A 148 21.09 -6.40 -19.57
N LYS A 149 21.86 -5.39 -19.18
CA LYS A 149 22.84 -5.44 -18.09
C LYS A 149 22.31 -4.76 -16.83
N ASN A 150 22.64 -5.32 -15.67
CA ASN A 150 22.31 -4.71 -14.38
C ASN A 150 23.37 -3.68 -14.00
N VAL A 151 22.95 -2.43 -13.90
CA VAL A 151 23.76 -1.30 -13.42
C VAL A 151 23.30 -0.96 -12.00
N LYS A 152 24.26 -0.71 -11.10
CA LYS A 152 23.96 -0.33 -9.71
C LYS A 152 24.31 1.12 -9.46
N GLY A 153 23.38 1.85 -8.88
CA GLY A 153 23.56 3.19 -8.35
C GLY A 153 23.44 3.19 -6.82
N LEU A 154 24.19 4.05 -6.13
CA LEU A 154 24.14 4.16 -4.67
C LEU A 154 23.87 5.62 -4.30
N LEU A 155 22.94 5.84 -3.37
CA LEU A 155 22.68 7.15 -2.80
C LEU A 155 22.64 7.05 -1.28
N THR A 156 23.57 7.70 -0.60
CA THR A 156 23.55 7.82 0.85
C THR A 156 22.63 8.98 1.26
N VAL A 157 21.73 8.71 2.19
CA VAL A 157 20.74 9.65 2.72
C VAL A 157 20.93 9.70 4.24
N PRO A 158 20.93 10.91 4.86
CA PRO A 158 20.91 11.02 6.31
C PRO A 158 19.67 10.33 6.87
N ALA A 159 19.87 9.48 7.86
CA ALA A 159 18.81 8.74 8.52
C ALA A 159 18.38 9.50 9.77
N LYS A 160 17.07 9.67 9.95
CA LYS A 160 16.56 10.32 11.16
C LYS A 160 16.79 9.40 12.35
N GLN A 161 17.48 9.92 13.35
CA GLN A 161 17.83 9.13 14.53
C GLN A 161 16.63 8.99 15.48
N PHE A 162 16.54 7.84 16.14
CA PHE A 162 15.62 7.65 17.23
C PHE A 162 16.02 8.57 18.38
N SER A 163 15.28 9.66 18.59
CA SER A 163 15.34 10.37 19.86
C SER A 163 14.58 9.53 20.86
N GLU A 164 15.28 8.94 21.84
CA GLU A 164 14.62 8.38 23.02
C GLU A 164 13.60 9.40 23.49
N ILE A 165 12.31 9.04 23.42
CA ILE A 165 11.25 9.83 24.01
C ILE A 165 11.64 9.94 25.48
N SER A 166 12.01 11.15 25.89
CA SER A 166 12.15 11.53 27.30
C SER A 166 10.97 10.89 28.02
N LYS A 167 11.22 9.96 28.94
CA LYS A 167 10.18 9.33 29.76
C LYS A 167 9.28 10.44 30.28
N GLU A 168 8.12 10.62 29.68
CA GLU A 168 7.15 11.57 30.20
C GLU A 168 6.74 11.06 31.58
N PRO A 169 6.66 11.94 32.59
CA PRO A 169 6.22 11.54 33.91
C PRO A 169 4.80 10.99 33.76
N THR A 170 4.61 9.77 34.25
CA THR A 170 3.31 9.12 34.43
C THR A 170 2.40 10.05 35.23
N ASN A 171 1.59 10.84 34.53
CA ASN A 171 0.37 11.43 35.07
C ASN A 171 -0.79 10.74 34.37
N GLU A 172 -1.31 9.71 35.05
CA GLU A 172 -2.67 9.24 34.82
C GLU A 172 -3.63 10.40 35.11
N GLN A 173 -4.19 11.01 34.07
CA GLN A 173 -5.47 11.69 34.21
C GLN A 173 -6.21 11.74 32.87
N ASN A 174 -7.24 10.89 32.83
CA ASN A 174 -8.53 11.04 32.13
C ASN A 174 -8.53 11.83 30.81
N ASP A 175 -8.59 11.10 29.70
CA ASP A 175 -9.34 11.56 28.53
C ASP A 175 -10.21 10.46 27.91
N THR A 176 -11.51 10.64 28.18
CA THR A 176 -12.69 10.44 27.34
C THR A 176 -12.74 9.27 26.35
N LYS A 177 -13.57 8.29 26.73
CA LYS A 177 -14.07 7.16 25.94
C LYS A 177 -14.50 7.58 24.52
N SER A 178 -13.80 7.06 23.51
CA SER A 178 -14.38 6.84 22.18
C SER A 178 -14.90 5.41 22.10
N ASN A 179 -16.14 5.26 21.61
CA ASN A 179 -16.88 4.01 21.56
C ASN A 179 -16.28 3.01 20.57
N GLY A 180 -16.08 1.77 21.02
CA GLY A 180 -15.88 0.61 20.15
C GLY A 180 -14.78 -0.32 20.65
N SER A 181 -15.04 -1.05 21.72
CA SER A 181 -14.20 -2.15 22.22
C SER A 181 -13.77 -3.10 21.09
N ARG A 182 -12.49 -3.05 20.69
CA ARG A 182 -11.80 -4.09 19.91
C ARG A 182 -10.36 -4.25 20.44
N ASP A 183 -10.22 -5.29 21.26
CA ASP A 183 -9.01 -6.09 21.50
C ASP A 183 -7.91 -5.69 22.49
N ASN A 184 -7.55 -6.70 23.28
CA ASN A 184 -6.65 -6.78 24.43
C ASN A 184 -5.15 -6.69 24.08
N LYS A 185 -4.78 -6.26 22.86
CA LYS A 185 -3.40 -6.35 22.34
C LYS A 185 -2.59 -5.07 22.49
N ASN A 186 -3.21 -3.93 22.80
CA ASN A 186 -2.57 -2.61 22.86
C ASN A 186 -1.70 -2.29 21.62
N TRP A 187 -2.01 -2.88 20.47
CA TRP A 187 -1.27 -2.63 19.23
C TRP A 187 -1.72 -1.31 18.61
N GLU A 188 -0.77 -0.43 18.32
CA GLU A 188 -1.04 0.81 17.60
C GLU A 188 -0.84 0.56 16.11
N VAL A 189 -1.85 0.86 15.28
CA VAL A 189 -1.75 0.75 13.81
C VAL A 189 -0.87 1.90 13.30
N VAL A 190 0.17 1.57 12.54
CA VAL A 190 1.19 2.53 12.11
C VAL A 190 1.45 2.54 10.61
N SER A 191 0.80 1.66 9.86
CA SER A 191 0.70 1.74 8.41
C SER A 191 -0.75 1.71 7.94
N ARG A 192 -0.97 2.03 6.67
CA ARG A 192 -2.21 1.67 6.00
C ARG A 192 -2.33 0.15 5.99
N ALA A 193 -3.57 -0.32 6.03
CA ALA A 193 -3.85 -1.73 5.81
C ALA A 193 -3.65 -2.09 4.34
N ASP A 194 -3.17 -3.29 4.10
CA ASP A 194 -3.14 -3.95 2.81
C ASP A 194 -3.95 -5.24 2.90
N ARG A 195 -4.49 -5.67 1.76
CA ARG A 195 -5.21 -6.94 1.67
C ARG A 195 -4.59 -7.78 0.57
N VAL A 196 -4.24 -9.01 0.92
CA VAL A 196 -3.59 -9.95 0.01
C VAL A 196 -4.36 -11.27 -0.02
N GLN A 197 -4.51 -11.84 -1.21
CA GLN A 197 -4.83 -13.25 -1.37
C GLN A 197 -3.52 -14.02 -1.48
N GLY A 198 -3.36 -15.07 -0.69
CA GLY A 198 -2.15 -15.88 -0.70
C GLY A 198 -2.38 -17.30 -0.24
N THR A 199 -1.42 -18.17 -0.55
CA THR A 199 -1.39 -19.55 -0.08
C THR A 199 -0.61 -19.62 1.23
N ILE A 200 -1.18 -20.26 2.25
CA ILE A 200 -0.51 -20.50 3.52
C ILE A 200 0.67 -21.45 3.31
N THR A 201 1.88 -21.01 3.64
CA THR A 201 3.10 -21.83 3.57
C THR A 201 3.52 -22.36 4.94
N GLU A 202 3.23 -21.62 6.01
CA GLU A 202 3.52 -22.01 7.39
C GLU A 202 2.45 -21.47 8.34
N LEU A 203 2.21 -22.20 9.42
CA LEU A 203 1.26 -21.87 10.50
C LEU A 203 1.96 -22.10 11.83
N ASP A 204 1.95 -21.10 12.70
CA ASP A 204 2.42 -21.22 14.08
C ASP A 204 1.23 -21.19 15.04
N MET A 205 0.94 -22.36 15.62
CA MET A 205 -0.19 -22.57 16.52
C MET A 205 0.24 -23.45 17.69
N THR A 206 -0.03 -23.00 18.92
CA THR A 206 0.17 -23.79 20.15
C THR A 206 -0.99 -23.52 21.10
N ASP A 207 -1.47 -24.53 21.81
CA ASP A 207 -2.50 -24.41 22.85
C ASP A 207 -3.77 -23.64 22.42
N ASP A 208 -4.27 -23.92 21.20
CA ASP A 208 -5.44 -23.25 20.59
C ASP A 208 -5.26 -21.75 20.33
N ILE A 209 -4.02 -21.25 20.33
CA ILE A 209 -3.65 -19.88 19.98
C ILE A 209 -2.97 -19.88 18.60
N LEU A 210 -3.46 -19.03 17.69
CA LEU A 210 -2.78 -18.72 16.43
C LEU A 210 -1.79 -17.58 16.68
N TYR A 211 -0.48 -17.88 16.59
CA TYR A 211 0.58 -16.89 16.75
C TYR A 211 0.87 -16.17 15.44
N SER A 212 1.11 -16.92 14.37
CA SER A 212 1.40 -16.34 13.06
C SER A 212 0.97 -17.24 11.90
N VAL A 213 0.82 -16.60 10.74
CA VAL A 213 0.63 -17.26 9.45
C VAL A 213 1.68 -16.70 8.49
N THR A 214 2.42 -17.60 7.83
CA THR A 214 3.25 -17.24 6.68
C THR A 214 2.48 -17.58 5.41
N LEU A 215 2.40 -16.63 4.48
CA LEU A 215 1.73 -16.77 3.19
C LEU A 215 2.62 -16.30 2.04
N THR A 216 2.50 -16.99 0.91
CA THR A 216 2.99 -16.49 -0.38
C THR A 216 1.83 -15.81 -1.11
N GLY A 217 1.99 -14.52 -1.39
CA GLY A 217 1.00 -13.71 -2.09
C GLY A 217 0.77 -14.21 -3.51
N ILE A 218 -0.50 -14.32 -3.88
CA ILE A 218 -0.96 -14.60 -5.25
C ILE A 218 -1.28 -13.28 -5.94
N ARG A 219 -2.02 -12.40 -5.25
CA ARG A 219 -2.42 -11.07 -5.73
C ARG A 219 -2.83 -10.15 -4.60
N ARG A 220 -2.80 -8.85 -4.86
CA ARG A 220 -3.40 -7.82 -4.01
C ARG A 220 -4.91 -7.76 -4.21
N ILE A 221 -5.63 -7.42 -3.15
CA ILE A 221 -7.02 -6.96 -3.20
C ILE A 221 -7.03 -5.48 -2.77
N ILE A 222 -7.52 -4.60 -3.64
CA ILE A 222 -7.51 -3.15 -3.41
C ILE A 222 -8.45 -2.82 -2.25
N LEU A 223 -7.99 -1.96 -1.33
CA LEU A 223 -8.80 -1.43 -0.23
C LEU A 223 -9.24 0.01 -0.53
N PRO A 224 -10.46 0.43 -0.11
CA PRO A 224 -10.97 1.79 -0.31
C PRO A 224 -10.00 2.89 0.12
N ASN A 225 -9.33 2.66 1.26
CA ASN A 225 -8.46 3.63 1.89
C ASN A 225 -6.98 3.46 1.50
N ASN A 226 -6.68 2.57 0.54
CA ASN A 226 -5.32 2.30 0.09
C ASN A 226 -5.26 1.97 -1.42
N PRO A 227 -5.43 2.98 -2.30
CA PRO A 227 -5.50 2.81 -3.76
C PRO A 227 -4.12 2.59 -4.42
N ILE A 228 -3.04 2.42 -3.66
CA ILE A 228 -1.68 2.28 -4.20
C ILE A 228 -1.57 0.96 -4.96
N ASP A 229 -1.35 0.98 -6.27
CA ASP A 229 -1.23 -0.24 -7.09
C ASP A 229 0.14 -0.91 -6.89
N TYR A 230 0.21 -1.85 -5.94
CA TYR A 230 1.40 -2.64 -5.65
C TYR A 230 1.09 -4.12 -5.88
N ASP A 231 1.94 -4.81 -6.65
CA ASP A 231 1.79 -6.23 -6.91
C ASP A 231 2.45 -7.07 -5.81
N PHE A 232 1.62 -7.74 -5.00
CA PHE A 232 2.06 -8.66 -3.95
C PHE A 232 2.33 -10.09 -4.44
N ALA A 233 2.19 -10.38 -5.75
CA ALA A 233 2.39 -11.72 -6.29
C ALA A 233 3.83 -12.23 -6.05
N GLY A 234 3.92 -13.47 -5.56
CA GLY A 234 5.18 -14.15 -5.25
C GLY A 234 5.89 -13.68 -3.98
N GLN A 235 5.40 -12.65 -3.30
CA GLN A 235 6.01 -12.14 -2.06
C GLN A 235 5.61 -13.00 -0.86
N THR A 236 6.50 -13.13 0.11
CA THR A 236 6.22 -13.86 1.36
C THR A 236 5.91 -12.88 2.48
N PHE A 237 4.79 -13.10 3.16
CA PHE A 237 4.35 -12.29 4.31
C PHE A 237 4.30 -13.18 5.54
N HIS A 238 4.95 -12.74 6.62
CA HIS A 238 4.82 -13.34 7.94
C HIS A 238 3.91 -12.43 8.78
N ILE A 239 2.68 -12.86 9.01
CA ILE A 239 1.64 -12.05 9.67
C ILE A 239 1.38 -12.58 11.07
N VAL A 240 1.44 -11.70 12.06
CA VAL A 240 1.24 -12.03 13.48
C VAL A 240 -0.22 -11.79 13.88
N PHE A 241 -0.81 -12.77 14.56
CA PHE A 241 -2.17 -12.71 15.10
C PHE A 241 -2.13 -12.68 16.62
N ASN A 242 -1.57 -13.71 17.26
CA ASN A 242 -1.62 -13.89 18.71
C ASN A 242 -3.06 -13.82 19.26
N GLU A 243 -3.93 -14.70 18.76
CA GLU A 243 -5.34 -14.81 19.16
C GLU A 243 -5.77 -16.25 19.36
N GLU A 244 -6.70 -16.46 20.29
CA GLU A 244 -7.35 -17.75 20.48
C GLU A 244 -8.17 -18.13 19.23
N LEU A 245 -7.96 -19.35 18.73
CA LEU A 245 -8.69 -19.94 17.61
C LEU A 245 -10.18 -20.13 17.91
N SER A 246 -10.59 -20.11 19.18
CA SER A 246 -12.00 -20.03 19.59
C SER A 246 -12.74 -18.88 18.91
N LYS A 247 -12.04 -17.77 18.62
CA LYS A 247 -12.56 -16.60 17.90
C LYS A 247 -12.63 -16.78 16.39
N ALA A 248 -11.96 -17.80 15.83
CA ALA A 248 -11.88 -18.01 14.40
C ALA A 248 -13.19 -18.55 13.80
N GLY A 249 -14.16 -19.01 14.60
CA GLY A 249 -15.43 -19.52 14.10
C GLY A 249 -15.23 -20.61 13.03
N ASN A 250 -15.86 -20.45 11.87
CA ASN A 250 -15.79 -21.39 10.74
C ASN A 250 -14.41 -21.44 10.08
N LEU A 251 -13.55 -20.46 10.33
CA LEU A 251 -12.19 -20.42 9.79
C LEU A 251 -11.27 -21.47 10.44
N LYS A 252 -11.57 -21.91 11.68
CA LYS A 252 -10.71 -22.82 12.46
C LYS A 252 -10.33 -24.07 11.68
N ASP A 253 -11.30 -24.71 11.03
CA ASP A 253 -11.08 -25.96 10.29
C ASP A 253 -10.44 -25.75 8.90
N LYS A 254 -10.38 -24.50 8.44
CA LYS A 254 -9.86 -24.09 7.13
C LYS A 254 -8.41 -23.61 7.19
N LEU A 255 -7.88 -23.22 8.36
CA LEU A 255 -6.49 -22.78 8.53
C LEU A 255 -5.51 -23.95 8.46
N LYS A 256 -5.06 -24.28 7.25
CA LYS A 256 -4.11 -25.36 6.99
C LYS A 256 -3.09 -24.95 5.95
N LYS A 257 -1.88 -25.52 6.03
CA LYS A 257 -0.84 -25.31 5.02
C LYS A 257 -1.36 -25.72 3.63
N GLY A 258 -1.07 -24.91 2.63
CA GLY A 258 -1.52 -25.10 1.25
C GLY A 258 -2.90 -24.52 0.94
N VAL A 259 -3.64 -24.02 1.93
CA VAL A 259 -4.94 -23.37 1.71
C VAL A 259 -4.75 -21.92 1.27
N GLU A 260 -5.59 -21.47 0.35
CA GLU A 260 -5.68 -20.06 -0.02
C GLU A 260 -6.59 -19.31 0.96
N ILE A 261 -6.08 -18.17 1.42
CA ILE A 261 -6.82 -17.23 2.26
C ILE A 261 -6.65 -15.81 1.74
N VAL A 262 -7.54 -14.94 2.16
CA VAL A 262 -7.36 -13.49 2.07
C VAL A 262 -7.12 -12.95 3.47
N VAL A 263 -6.10 -12.12 3.63
CA VAL A 263 -5.80 -11.47 4.91
C VAL A 263 -5.69 -9.97 4.70
N THR A 264 -6.43 -9.21 5.52
CA THR A 264 -6.17 -7.77 5.69
C THR A 264 -5.18 -7.60 6.84
N PHE A 265 -4.04 -6.98 6.56
CA PHE A 265 -2.99 -6.77 7.54
C PHE A 265 -2.50 -5.32 7.50
N ALA A 266 -1.90 -4.89 8.60
CA ALA A 266 -1.20 -3.62 8.66
C ALA A 266 0.08 -3.82 9.45
N GLN A 267 0.87 -2.77 9.50
CA GLN A 267 1.98 -2.69 10.42
C GLN A 267 1.49 -2.13 11.76
N TYR A 268 1.92 -2.76 12.84
CA TYR A 268 1.57 -2.37 14.20
C TYR A 268 2.83 -2.10 15.01
N ALA A 269 2.85 -1.02 15.78
CA ALA A 269 3.87 -0.82 16.81
C ALA A 269 3.52 -1.65 18.05
N ILE A 270 4.51 -2.36 18.59
CA ILE A 270 4.38 -3.05 19.87
C ILE A 270 4.56 -2.02 20.99
N PRO A 271 3.60 -1.91 21.93
CA PRO A 271 3.64 -0.90 22.98
C PRO A 271 4.84 -1.10 23.93
N PRO A 272 5.30 -0.02 24.60
CA PRO A 272 6.56 0.02 25.36
C PRO A 272 6.69 -1.01 26.51
N ASN A 273 5.57 -1.59 26.95
CA ASN A 273 5.50 -2.42 28.15
C ASN A 273 5.71 -3.93 27.86
N GLY A 274 6.01 -4.30 26.62
CA GLY A 274 6.29 -5.69 26.21
C GLY A 274 7.78 -6.03 26.13
N LYS A 275 8.11 -7.33 26.03
CA LYS A 275 9.46 -7.77 25.61
C LYS A 275 9.68 -7.25 24.18
N ASN A 276 10.47 -6.19 24.01
CA ASN A 276 10.84 -5.48 22.77
C ASN A 276 10.07 -4.16 22.47
N PRO A 277 10.21 -3.11 23.30
CA PRO A 277 9.69 -1.78 22.98
C PRO A 277 10.28 -1.24 21.66
N GLY A 278 9.44 -0.60 20.84
CA GLY A 278 9.87 0.06 19.59
C GLY A 278 10.09 -0.87 18.40
N LYS A 279 9.60 -2.11 18.44
CA LYS A 279 9.47 -2.96 17.25
C LYS A 279 8.11 -2.77 16.62
N SER A 280 8.05 -2.80 15.29
CA SER A 280 6.80 -3.00 14.57
C SER A 280 6.75 -4.36 13.91
N ILE A 281 5.53 -4.88 13.76
CA ILE A 281 5.23 -6.18 13.18
C ILE A 281 4.20 -6.02 12.07
N ILE A 282 4.22 -6.91 11.09
CA ILE A 282 3.05 -7.11 10.22
C ILE A 282 2.06 -7.94 11.04
N GLY A 283 0.93 -7.33 11.36
CA GLY A 283 -0.11 -7.92 12.19
C GLY A 283 -1.45 -7.97 11.46
N ALA A 284 -2.33 -8.84 11.93
CA ALA A 284 -3.72 -8.88 11.53
C ALA A 284 -4.58 -9.38 12.69
N TYR A 285 -5.89 -9.25 12.51
CA TYR A 285 -6.87 -9.85 13.41
C TYR A 285 -7.49 -11.08 12.75
N LEU A 286 -7.91 -12.07 13.54
CA LEU A 286 -8.63 -13.23 13.01
C LEU A 286 -9.87 -12.82 12.21
N SER A 287 -10.58 -11.78 12.66
CA SER A 287 -11.73 -11.20 11.95
C SER A 287 -11.40 -10.58 10.59
N GLU A 288 -10.13 -10.40 10.27
CA GLU A 288 -9.63 -9.84 9.02
C GLU A 288 -9.13 -10.92 8.04
N ILE A 289 -9.30 -12.20 8.39
CA ILE A 289 -9.07 -13.34 7.51
C ILE A 289 -10.38 -13.76 6.87
N TYR A 290 -10.31 -14.08 5.57
CA TYR A 290 -11.39 -14.66 4.80
C TYR A 290 -10.90 -15.92 4.10
N TYR A 291 -11.74 -16.95 4.04
CA TYR A 291 -11.41 -18.20 3.35
C TYR A 291 -12.14 -18.28 2.01
N PHE A 292 -11.50 -18.97 1.06
CA PHE A 292 -12.04 -19.17 -0.29
C PHE A 292 -12.62 -20.58 -0.41
N GLU A 293 -13.89 -20.68 -0.80
CA GLU A 293 -14.59 -21.96 -0.99
C GLU A 293 -15.61 -21.82 -2.12
N ASN A 294 -15.67 -22.81 -3.02
CA ASN A 294 -16.64 -22.83 -4.13
C ASN A 294 -16.68 -21.53 -4.98
N GLY A 295 -15.52 -20.91 -5.22
CA GLY A 295 -15.43 -19.70 -6.03
C GLY A 295 -15.77 -18.40 -5.30
N LYS A 296 -16.04 -18.45 -3.99
CA LYS A 296 -16.53 -17.33 -3.19
C LYS A 296 -15.69 -17.14 -1.92
N TYR A 297 -15.74 -15.95 -1.34
CA TYR A 297 -15.08 -15.63 -0.09
C TYR A 297 -16.06 -15.59 1.06
N TYR A 298 -15.60 -16.00 2.24
CA TYR A 298 -16.41 -16.04 3.45
C TYR A 298 -15.63 -15.46 4.62
N ASP A 299 -16.32 -14.73 5.49
CA ASP A 299 -15.76 -14.27 6.76
C ASP A 299 -15.67 -15.41 7.81
N ILE A 300 -15.14 -15.11 8.99
CA ILE A 300 -14.98 -16.09 10.07
C ILE A 300 -16.32 -16.63 10.60
N GLN A 301 -17.43 -15.94 10.36
CA GLN A 301 -18.78 -16.41 10.68
C GLN A 301 -19.37 -17.29 9.57
N GLY A 302 -18.65 -17.50 8.47
CA GLY A 302 -19.10 -18.25 7.30
C GLY A 302 -20.10 -17.50 6.43
N LYS A 303 -20.19 -16.18 6.58
CA LYS A 303 -21.03 -15.36 5.72
C LYS A 303 -20.27 -15.02 4.44
N GLU A 304 -20.92 -15.20 3.30
CA GLU A 304 -20.38 -14.82 2.00
C GLU A 304 -20.09 -13.31 1.96
N VAL A 305 -18.90 -12.97 1.48
CA VAL A 305 -18.43 -11.59 1.30
C VAL A 305 -17.90 -11.40 -0.12
N ASP A 306 -18.24 -10.27 -0.72
CA ASP A 306 -17.63 -9.86 -1.98
C ASP A 306 -16.34 -9.11 -1.69
N LEU A 307 -15.20 -9.79 -1.88
CA LEU A 307 -13.85 -9.26 -1.66
C LEU A 307 -13.12 -8.98 -2.96
N LEU A 308 -13.66 -9.38 -4.11
CA LEU A 308 -13.00 -9.11 -5.37
C LEU A 308 -13.22 -7.65 -5.74
N PRO A 309 -12.18 -6.97 -6.26
CA PRO A 309 -12.44 -5.71 -6.95
C PRO A 309 -13.47 -5.98 -8.04
N SER A 310 -14.33 -5.00 -8.29
CA SER A 310 -15.24 -5.05 -9.44
C SER A 310 -14.44 -5.39 -10.70
N SER A 311 -15.09 -6.06 -11.67
CA SER A 311 -14.51 -6.23 -13.02
C SER A 311 -14.20 -4.89 -13.69
N ASP A 312 -14.80 -3.81 -13.19
CA ASP A 312 -14.35 -2.45 -13.40
C ASP A 312 -13.30 -2.10 -12.33
N PRO A 313 -11.99 -2.03 -12.67
CA PRO A 313 -10.93 -1.77 -11.69
C PRO A 313 -11.08 -0.41 -10.99
N GLU A 314 -11.96 0.46 -11.49
CA GLU A 314 -12.26 1.73 -10.85
C GLU A 314 -13.12 1.54 -9.59
N PHE A 315 -13.99 0.51 -9.52
CA PHE A 315 -14.88 0.23 -8.37
C PHE A 315 -14.27 -0.80 -7.39
N LEU A 316 -14.42 -0.53 -6.09
CA LEU A 316 -13.91 -1.42 -5.03
C LEU A 316 -14.67 -2.74 -4.91
N THR A 317 -15.95 -2.74 -5.24
CA THR A 317 -16.83 -3.93 -5.26
C THR A 317 -17.81 -3.79 -6.42
N LYS A 318 -18.39 -4.90 -6.87
CA LYS A 318 -19.42 -4.87 -7.91
C LYS A 318 -20.80 -4.61 -7.28
N PRO A 319 -21.71 -3.82 -7.90
CA PRO A 319 -23.10 -3.78 -7.45
C PRO A 319 -23.74 -5.17 -7.55
N GLN A 320 -24.57 -5.53 -6.56
CA GLN A 320 -25.39 -6.75 -6.64
C GLN A 320 -26.42 -6.70 -7.76
N MET A 321 -26.95 -5.51 -8.05
CA MET A 321 -27.88 -5.25 -9.15
C MET A 321 -27.27 -4.21 -10.09
N GLU A 322 -26.94 -4.61 -11.32
CA GLU A 322 -26.49 -3.70 -12.38
C GLU A 322 -27.69 -3.04 -13.06
N LEU A 323 -27.56 -1.74 -13.36
CA LEU A 323 -28.56 -0.99 -14.10
C LEU A 323 -28.06 -0.75 -15.53
N PRO A 324 -28.90 -1.00 -16.56
CA PRO A 324 -28.55 -0.63 -17.91
C PRO A 324 -28.49 0.89 -18.01
N VAL A 325 -27.46 1.40 -18.68
CA VAL A 325 -27.31 2.83 -18.94
C VAL A 325 -27.31 3.08 -20.44
N ASP A 326 -28.08 4.09 -20.85
CA ASP A 326 -28.15 4.55 -22.23
C ASP A 326 -27.21 5.74 -22.44
N LEU A 327 -26.10 5.50 -23.15
CA LEU A 327 -25.08 6.52 -23.39
C LEU A 327 -25.57 7.69 -24.25
N GLU A 328 -26.64 7.55 -25.02
CA GLU A 328 -27.22 8.69 -25.76
C GLU A 328 -27.94 9.64 -24.81
N ILE A 329 -28.70 9.10 -23.86
CA ILE A 329 -29.34 9.88 -22.80
C ILE A 329 -28.28 10.57 -21.94
N GLU A 330 -27.26 9.85 -21.48
CA GLU A 330 -26.19 10.43 -20.66
C GLU A 330 -25.45 11.57 -21.38
N ARG A 331 -25.23 11.45 -22.70
CA ARG A 331 -24.63 12.53 -23.50
C ARG A 331 -25.52 13.75 -23.58
N TYR A 332 -26.83 13.55 -23.74
CA TYR A 332 -27.80 14.64 -23.74
C TYR A 332 -27.82 15.35 -22.38
N GLU A 333 -27.89 14.60 -21.29
CA GLU A 333 -27.87 15.17 -19.92
C GLU A 333 -26.56 15.90 -19.61
N GLN A 334 -25.42 15.36 -20.03
CA GLN A 334 -24.14 16.04 -19.89
C GLN A 334 -24.13 17.40 -20.61
N ASN A 335 -24.76 17.50 -21.79
CA ASN A 335 -24.88 18.77 -22.51
C ASN A 335 -25.78 19.76 -21.77
N GLN A 336 -26.90 19.30 -21.20
CA GLN A 336 -27.76 20.16 -20.38
C GLN A 336 -27.01 20.70 -19.15
N VAL A 337 -26.19 19.87 -18.50
CA VAL A 337 -25.35 20.31 -17.39
C VAL A 337 -24.25 21.28 -17.83
N ASN A 338 -23.63 21.06 -18.99
CA ASN A 338 -22.66 22.01 -19.55
C ASN A 338 -23.30 23.38 -19.86
N GLU A 339 -24.59 23.40 -20.20
CA GLU A 339 -25.40 24.62 -20.42
C GLU A 339 -25.88 25.27 -19.11
N GLY A 340 -25.56 24.68 -17.95
CA GLY A 340 -25.88 25.21 -16.62
C GLY A 340 -27.18 24.67 -16.02
N HIS A 341 -27.84 23.71 -16.66
CA HIS A 341 -29.02 23.04 -16.10
C HIS A 341 -28.61 21.93 -15.13
N GLU A 342 -29.46 21.63 -14.14
CA GLU A 342 -29.28 20.49 -13.22
C GLU A 342 -27.85 20.31 -12.63
N PRO A 343 -27.20 21.38 -12.11
CA PRO A 343 -25.80 21.32 -11.66
C PRO A 343 -25.55 20.31 -10.54
N TRP A 344 -26.61 19.88 -9.85
CA TRP A 344 -26.56 18.83 -8.83
C TRP A 344 -26.09 17.47 -9.38
N LYS A 345 -26.22 17.22 -10.69
CA LYS A 345 -25.71 16.00 -11.33
C LYS A 345 -24.18 15.84 -11.29
N LEU A 346 -23.46 16.91 -10.94
CA LEU A 346 -21.99 16.88 -10.74
C LEU A 346 -21.59 16.35 -9.35
N ASP A 347 -22.53 16.19 -8.42
CA ASP A 347 -22.29 15.66 -7.08
C ASP A 347 -22.92 14.26 -6.92
N PRO A 348 -22.10 13.20 -6.68
CA PRO A 348 -22.61 11.84 -6.59
C PRO A 348 -23.56 11.63 -5.40
N VAL A 349 -23.43 12.45 -4.35
CA VAL A 349 -24.35 12.37 -3.19
C VAL A 349 -25.72 12.91 -3.57
N GLN A 350 -25.77 14.03 -4.29
CA GLN A 350 -27.05 14.61 -4.73
C GLN A 350 -27.75 13.73 -5.77
N VAL A 351 -26.98 13.12 -6.69
CA VAL A 351 -27.53 12.13 -7.62
C VAL A 351 -28.11 10.91 -6.89
N THR A 352 -27.39 10.40 -5.90
CA THR A 352 -27.89 9.30 -5.06
C THR A 352 -29.15 9.72 -4.30
N GLN A 353 -29.15 10.92 -3.74
CA GLN A 353 -30.28 11.45 -2.98
C GLN A 353 -31.55 11.54 -3.84
N ASP A 354 -31.46 12.11 -5.04
CA ASP A 354 -32.59 12.17 -5.97
C ASP A 354 -33.12 10.76 -6.32
N TYR A 355 -32.21 9.85 -6.65
CA TYR A 355 -32.56 8.47 -7.00
C TYR A 355 -33.29 7.73 -5.88
N ILE A 356 -32.84 7.88 -4.63
CA ILE A 356 -33.47 7.26 -3.46
C ILE A 356 -34.78 7.97 -3.11
N TYR A 357 -34.83 9.31 -3.15
CA TYR A 357 -36.04 10.07 -2.80
C TYR A 357 -37.21 9.80 -3.74
N ASN A 358 -36.94 9.46 -5.00
CA ASN A 358 -37.95 9.02 -5.97
C ASN A 358 -38.50 7.60 -5.70
N ARG A 359 -37.98 6.89 -4.68
CA ARG A 359 -38.35 5.50 -4.32
C ARG A 359 -38.90 5.36 -2.90
N VAL A 360 -39.00 6.45 -2.14
CA VAL A 360 -39.48 6.46 -0.75
C VAL A 360 -40.51 7.57 -0.53
N SER A 361 -41.35 7.45 0.50
CA SER A 361 -42.35 8.48 0.82
C SER A 361 -41.68 9.77 1.32
N SER A 362 -42.42 10.88 1.31
CA SER A 362 -41.95 12.16 1.86
C SER A 362 -41.55 12.09 3.33
N GLU A 363 -42.24 11.26 4.12
CA GLU A 363 -41.97 11.07 5.55
C GLU A 363 -40.64 10.34 5.75
N ASP A 364 -40.36 9.32 4.94
CA ASP A 364 -39.18 8.47 5.03
C ASP A 364 -37.88 9.20 4.67
N ARG A 365 -37.95 10.22 3.81
CA ARG A 365 -36.78 11.02 3.40
C ARG A 365 -36.03 11.63 4.58
N LYS A 366 -36.74 11.99 5.66
CA LYS A 366 -36.16 12.70 6.81
C LYS A 366 -35.17 11.87 7.63
N VAL A 367 -35.27 10.54 7.56
CA VAL A 367 -34.44 9.61 8.33
C VAL A 367 -33.37 8.93 7.47
N ILE A 368 -33.31 9.27 6.18
CA ILE A 368 -32.29 8.76 5.25
C ILE A 368 -31.09 9.69 5.26
N SER A 369 -29.90 9.09 5.32
CA SER A 369 -28.61 9.77 5.26
C SER A 369 -27.70 9.07 4.27
N PHE A 370 -26.77 9.83 3.72
CA PHE A 370 -25.87 9.38 2.67
C PHE A 370 -24.43 9.50 3.14
N LYS A 371 -23.65 8.44 2.98
CA LYS A 371 -22.23 8.42 3.34
C LYS A 371 -21.41 7.95 2.15
N VAL A 372 -20.44 8.76 1.74
CA VAL A 372 -19.49 8.36 0.70
C VAL A 372 -18.62 7.20 1.22
N ILE A 373 -18.68 6.06 0.56
CA ILE A 373 -17.79 4.91 0.78
C ILE A 373 -16.54 5.03 -0.11
N GLN A 374 -16.77 5.39 -1.37
CA GLN A 374 -15.73 5.61 -2.37
C GLN A 374 -16.09 6.84 -3.19
N LYS A 375 -15.09 7.67 -3.51
CA LYS A 375 -15.20 8.70 -4.53
C LYS A 375 -13.84 8.92 -5.17
N THR A 376 -13.76 8.69 -6.47
CA THR A 376 -12.63 9.05 -7.33
C THR A 376 -13.10 10.10 -8.34
N GLU A 377 -12.26 10.45 -9.30
CA GLU A 377 -12.68 11.30 -10.43
C GLU A 377 -13.72 10.61 -11.32
N LYS A 378 -13.80 9.28 -11.31
CA LYS A 378 -14.57 8.50 -12.28
C LYS A 378 -15.70 7.67 -11.70
N VAL A 379 -15.54 7.20 -10.46
CA VAL A 379 -16.52 6.34 -9.80
C VAL A 379 -16.83 6.80 -8.38
N ALA A 380 -18.01 6.46 -7.89
CA ALA A 380 -18.40 6.67 -6.52
C ALA A 380 -19.28 5.53 -6.01
N ILE A 381 -19.14 5.21 -4.71
CA ILE A 381 -20.04 4.32 -3.98
C ILE A 381 -20.59 5.11 -2.80
N ILE A 382 -21.92 5.20 -2.72
CA ILE A 382 -22.61 5.93 -1.65
C ILE A 382 -23.41 4.93 -0.82
N ALA A 383 -23.11 4.85 0.48
CA ALA A 383 -23.93 4.13 1.44
C ALA A 383 -25.21 4.92 1.72
N VAL A 384 -26.32 4.22 1.78
CA VAL A 384 -27.62 4.74 2.18
C VAL A 384 -27.95 4.18 3.57
N THR A 385 -27.98 5.06 4.56
CA THR A 385 -28.27 4.74 5.96
C THR A 385 -29.64 5.28 6.36
N GLY A 386 -30.37 4.52 7.19
CA GLY A 386 -31.75 4.83 7.57
C GLY A 386 -32.66 3.65 7.26
N GLU A 387 -33.54 3.26 8.18
CA GLU A 387 -34.26 1.98 8.15
C GLU A 387 -35.16 1.83 6.92
N ASN A 388 -35.74 2.93 6.43
CA ASN A 388 -36.81 2.93 5.42
C ASN A 388 -36.32 2.85 3.96
N SER A 389 -35.00 2.83 3.72
CA SER A 389 -34.47 2.53 2.38
C SER A 389 -34.31 1.02 2.17
N SER A 390 -34.82 0.47 1.07
CA SER A 390 -34.54 -0.90 0.62
C SER A 390 -33.16 -1.05 -0.02
N ILE A 391 -32.44 0.06 -0.25
CA ILE A 391 -31.12 0.10 -0.86
C ILE A 391 -30.08 0.39 0.23
N LYS A 392 -28.97 -0.35 0.18
CA LYS A 392 -27.81 -0.24 1.07
C LYS A 392 -26.71 0.63 0.46
N ASN A 393 -26.36 0.37 -0.81
CA ASN A 393 -25.29 1.07 -1.52
C ASN A 393 -25.74 1.45 -2.92
N VAL A 394 -25.30 2.59 -3.43
CA VAL A 394 -25.51 3.04 -4.81
C VAL A 394 -24.15 3.25 -5.48
N TYR A 395 -24.02 2.75 -6.71
CA TYR A 395 -22.79 2.77 -7.50
C TYR A 395 -22.98 3.75 -8.65
N LEU A 396 -22.05 4.70 -8.77
CA LEU A 396 -22.11 5.77 -9.77
C LEU A 396 -20.82 5.82 -10.58
N LYS A 397 -20.95 6.12 -11.87
CA LYS A 397 -19.83 6.32 -12.79
C LYS A 397 -20.03 7.57 -13.62
N ARG A 398 -18.93 8.25 -13.93
CA ARG A 398 -18.91 9.27 -14.97
C ARG A 398 -18.70 8.63 -16.34
N LEU A 399 -19.76 8.56 -17.14
CA LEU A 399 -19.74 7.79 -18.39
C LEU A 399 -19.34 8.61 -19.62
N VAL A 400 -19.66 9.91 -19.65
CA VAL A 400 -19.42 10.78 -20.82
C VAL A 400 -18.11 11.55 -20.70
N LYS A 401 -17.94 12.31 -19.61
CA LYS A 401 -16.69 13.00 -19.26
C LYS A 401 -16.15 12.45 -17.96
N GLN A 402 -14.90 12.00 -17.92
CA GLN A 402 -14.31 11.32 -16.76
C GLN A 402 -13.56 12.27 -15.81
N ASP A 403 -13.71 13.58 -15.98
CA ASP A 403 -13.12 14.64 -15.16
C ASP A 403 -14.16 15.29 -14.23
N ASP A 404 -13.76 16.30 -13.46
CA ASP A 404 -14.61 17.01 -12.49
C ASP A 404 -15.83 17.71 -13.09
N THR A 405 -15.88 17.89 -14.42
CA THR A 405 -17.03 18.47 -15.16
C THR A 405 -18.04 17.41 -15.62
N GLY A 406 -17.76 16.12 -15.41
CA GLY A 406 -18.64 15.03 -15.79
C GLY A 406 -19.80 14.80 -14.83
N ILE A 407 -20.97 14.48 -15.39
CA ILE A 407 -22.15 14.05 -14.61
C ILE A 407 -21.95 12.64 -14.03
N TRP A 408 -22.58 12.39 -12.90
CA TRP A 408 -22.61 11.07 -12.27
C TRP A 408 -23.85 10.29 -12.72
N SER A 409 -23.63 9.12 -13.29
CA SER A 409 -24.68 8.20 -13.73
C SER A 409 -24.74 7.00 -12.79
N ILE A 410 -25.93 6.57 -12.39
CA ILE A 410 -26.09 5.40 -11.53
C ILE A 410 -25.99 4.13 -12.38
N VAL A 411 -25.04 3.26 -12.04
CA VAL A 411 -24.75 2.02 -12.77
C VAL A 411 -25.17 0.76 -12.03
N GLY A 412 -25.57 0.88 -10.76
CA GLY A 412 -26.07 -0.25 -9.98
C GLY A 412 -26.30 0.07 -8.50
N PHE A 413 -26.80 -0.91 -7.75
CA PHE A 413 -27.04 -0.78 -6.33
C PHE A 413 -27.00 -2.14 -5.60
N ASP A 414 -26.81 -2.08 -4.28
CA ASP A 414 -26.99 -3.23 -3.39
C ASP A 414 -28.32 -3.09 -2.63
N PRO A 415 -29.23 -4.06 -2.68
CA PRO A 415 -30.35 -4.09 -1.77
C PRO A 415 -29.87 -4.29 -0.32
N LYS A 416 -30.65 -3.82 0.64
CA LYS A 416 -30.56 -4.35 2.00
C LYS A 416 -31.10 -5.78 1.95
N ASN A 417 -30.36 -6.74 2.50
CA ASN A 417 -30.93 -8.05 2.80
C ASN A 417 -32.08 -7.86 3.80
N THR A 418 -33.29 -7.68 3.30
CA THR A 418 -34.47 -8.08 4.05
C THR A 418 -34.43 -9.59 4.04
N ALA A 419 -34.11 -10.19 5.19
CA ALA A 419 -34.52 -11.56 5.43
C ALA A 419 -36.00 -11.62 5.01
N SER A 420 -36.33 -12.59 4.15
CA SER A 420 -37.68 -13.07 3.98
C SER A 420 -38.13 -13.65 5.32
N GLU A 421 -38.54 -12.77 6.23
CA GLU A 421 -39.48 -13.10 7.30
C GLU A 421 -40.83 -12.55 6.86
N ASP A 422 -41.74 -13.49 6.58
CA ASP A 422 -43.18 -13.33 6.38
C ASP A 422 -43.69 -12.57 5.13
N ARG A 423 -43.93 -13.32 4.05
CA ARG A 423 -45.29 -13.73 3.61
C ARG A 423 -45.30 -14.58 2.34
#